data_AF-A0AAD5DNI1-F1
#
_entry.id   AF-A0AAD5DNI1-F1
#
_cell.length_a   1.000
_cell.length_b   1.000
_cell.length_c   1.000
_cell.angle_alpha   90.00
_cell.angle_beta   90.00
_cell.angle_gamma   90.00
#
_symmetry.space_group_name_H-M   'P 1'
#
loop_
_entity.id
_entity.type
_entity.pdbx_description
1 polymer ?
#
loop_
_entity_poly.entity_id
_entity_poly.type
_entity_poly.pdbx_seq_one_letter_code
_entity_poly.pdbx_strand_id
1 'polypeptide(L)'
;MLAHSCAASAAQHEAKQLLHMRSKPGTSTASGIRGAYESLGVQGFYAAHGHEYVNPHDDQIVKAIALLMDSQQFGEQPGQLRVLDLSCGSGEAYERRTGRSAHGWSFQNIADGCLAARSFDLCVCSFALHLCDSSSLFITLYQLACHCRWLAILAPHKQPAIREEHGWSAAEAWKVDRVHVRLYASLNFGQPLE
;
A
#
# COMPACT_ATOMS: atom_id res chain seq x y z
N MET A 1 -6.66 25.48 -26.80
CA MET A 1 -5.70 25.08 -25.73
C MET A 1 -6.39 25.17 -24.35
N LEU A 2 -7.37 24.30 -24.06
CA LEU A 2 -8.17 24.39 -22.82
C LEU A 2 -8.54 23.02 -22.21
N ALA A 3 -7.75 21.97 -22.45
CA ALA A 3 -8.03 20.62 -21.93
C ALA A 3 -7.07 20.15 -20.81
N HIS A 4 -6.02 20.91 -20.50
CA HIS A 4 -4.93 20.44 -19.62
C HIS A 4 -5.17 20.65 -18.12
N SER A 5 -6.19 21.40 -17.68
CA SER A 5 -6.41 21.69 -16.25
C SER A 5 -7.33 20.71 -15.52
N CYS A 6 -7.91 19.72 -16.21
CA CYS A 6 -8.95 18.86 -15.64
C CYS A 6 -8.40 17.52 -15.08
N ALA A 7 -7.26 17.03 -15.56
CA ALA A 7 -6.75 15.69 -15.24
C ALA A 7 -5.91 15.62 -13.94
N ALA A 8 -5.07 16.62 -13.67
CA ALA A 8 -4.33 16.73 -12.39
C ALA A 8 -5.30 16.86 -11.20
N SER A 9 -6.41 17.56 -11.44
CA SER A 9 -7.54 17.63 -10.53
C SER A 9 -8.11 16.24 -10.24
N ALA A 10 -8.14 15.29 -11.16
CA ALA A 10 -8.83 14.01 -10.98
C ALA A 10 -8.07 13.02 -10.08
N ALA A 11 -6.75 12.86 -10.22
CA ALA A 11 -5.94 12.00 -9.34
C ALA A 11 -5.82 12.59 -7.92
N GLN A 12 -5.66 13.91 -7.82
CA GLN A 12 -5.78 14.62 -6.55
C GLN A 12 -7.20 14.52 -5.98
N HIS A 13 -8.22 14.50 -6.83
CA HIS A 13 -9.62 14.32 -6.41
C HIS A 13 -9.94 12.88 -6.04
N GLU A 14 -9.25 11.87 -6.58
CA GLU A 14 -9.42 10.46 -6.25
C GLU A 14 -8.71 10.08 -4.93
N ALA A 15 -7.48 10.58 -4.74
CA ALA A 15 -6.82 10.58 -3.43
C ALA A 15 -7.65 11.40 -2.41
N LYS A 16 -8.19 12.56 -2.82
CA LYS A 16 -9.12 13.35 -1.98
C LYS A 16 -10.48 12.67 -1.79
N GLN A 17 -10.97 11.83 -2.68
CA GLN A 17 -12.21 11.07 -2.53
C GLN A 17 -12.00 9.92 -1.55
N LEU A 18 -10.84 9.26 -1.59
CA LEU A 18 -10.39 8.35 -0.52
C LEU A 18 -10.28 9.08 0.83
N LEU A 19 -9.84 10.36 0.84
CA LEU A 19 -9.83 11.24 2.04
C LEU A 19 -11.23 11.71 2.50
N HIS A 20 -12.20 11.90 1.60
CA HIS A 20 -13.50 12.54 1.88
C HIS A 20 -14.66 11.58 2.13
N MET A 21 -14.50 10.28 1.85
CA MET A 21 -15.50 9.26 2.16
C MET A 21 -15.47 8.88 3.65
N ARG A 22 -15.66 9.88 4.52
CA ARG A 22 -16.00 9.66 5.92
C ARG A 22 -17.40 9.06 6.01
N SER A 23 -17.54 7.93 6.72
CA SER A 23 -18.60 7.77 7.73
C SER A 23 -18.38 6.57 8.66
N LYS A 24 -18.38 6.90 9.96
CA LYS A 24 -18.41 6.11 11.20
C LYS A 24 -17.09 5.58 11.78
N PRO A 25 -16.81 5.85 13.08
CA PRO A 25 -15.68 5.26 13.77
C PRO A 25 -15.92 3.76 13.91
N GLY A 26 -15.28 2.97 13.05
CA GLY A 26 -15.04 1.56 13.34
C GLY A 26 -14.10 1.50 14.54
N THR A 27 -14.61 1.09 15.70
CA THR A 27 -13.84 0.99 16.94
C THR A 27 -12.88 -0.19 16.89
N SER A 28 -11.74 -0.04 16.20
CA SER A 28 -10.60 -0.92 16.44
C SER A 28 -9.65 -0.19 17.41
N THR A 29 -9.86 -0.41 18.70
CA THR A 29 -8.91 0.09 19.69
C THR A 29 -7.67 -0.79 19.65
N ALA A 30 -6.48 -0.18 19.60
CA ALA A 30 -5.20 -0.89 19.53
C ALA A 30 -5.00 -1.90 20.69
N SER A 31 -5.68 -1.71 21.82
CA SER A 31 -5.67 -2.62 22.97
C SER A 31 -6.48 -3.90 22.72
N GLY A 32 -7.53 -3.87 21.90
CA GLY A 32 -8.36 -5.04 21.60
C GLY A 32 -7.75 -5.98 20.56
N ILE A 33 -7.02 -5.43 19.58
CA ILE A 33 -6.44 -6.22 18.47
C ILE A 33 -5.37 -7.19 18.97
N ARG A 34 -4.52 -6.78 19.92
CA ARG A 34 -3.44 -7.64 20.43
C ARG A 34 -3.97 -8.89 21.14
N GLY A 35 -4.98 -8.73 22.01
CA GLY A 35 -5.62 -9.89 22.67
C GLY A 35 -6.36 -10.80 21.67
N ALA A 36 -6.89 -10.24 20.59
CA ALA A 36 -7.51 -11.03 19.53
C ALA A 36 -6.48 -11.82 18.70
N TYR A 37 -5.28 -11.26 18.46
CA TYR A 37 -4.17 -11.99 17.83
C TYR A 37 -3.66 -13.14 18.70
N GLU A 38 -3.61 -12.96 20.03
CA GLU A 38 -3.20 -14.02 20.96
C GLU A 38 -4.16 -15.22 20.96
N SER A 39 -5.46 -14.96 20.74
CA SER A 39 -6.50 -16.01 20.76
C SER A 39 -6.74 -16.66 19.38
N LEU A 40 -6.79 -15.87 18.31
CA LEU A 40 -7.16 -16.34 16.96
C LEU A 40 -5.96 -16.50 16.03
N GLY A 41 -4.79 -16.00 16.42
CA GLY A 41 -3.71 -15.72 15.48
C GLY A 41 -4.05 -14.55 14.55
N VAL A 42 -3.03 -13.99 13.91
CA VAL A 42 -3.18 -12.87 12.98
C VAL A 42 -4.08 -13.22 11.79
N GLN A 43 -3.86 -14.40 11.19
CA GLN A 43 -4.66 -14.88 10.06
C GLN A 43 -6.13 -15.12 10.46
N GLY A 44 -6.36 -15.77 11.61
CA GLY A 44 -7.71 -16.02 12.11
C GLY A 44 -8.46 -14.73 12.43
N PHE A 45 -7.78 -13.72 12.98
CA PHE A 45 -8.38 -12.41 13.21
C PHE A 45 -8.85 -11.75 11.92
N TYR A 46 -8.00 -11.67 10.89
CA TYR A 46 -8.39 -11.03 9.63
C TYR A 46 -9.45 -11.84 8.86
N ALA A 47 -9.45 -13.17 8.98
CA ALA A 47 -10.53 -13.99 8.42
C ALA A 47 -11.88 -13.71 9.10
N ALA A 48 -11.90 -13.57 10.43
CA ALA A 48 -13.14 -13.34 11.20
C ALA A 48 -13.63 -11.89 11.17
N HIS A 49 -12.71 -10.92 11.20
CA HIS A 49 -13.02 -9.51 11.47
C HIS A 49 -12.49 -8.54 10.40
N GLY A 50 -11.72 -9.01 9.42
CA GLY A 50 -11.07 -8.16 8.42
C GLY A 50 -12.04 -7.36 7.56
N HIS A 51 -13.25 -7.89 7.32
CA HIS A 51 -14.29 -7.22 6.55
C HIS A 51 -14.80 -5.92 7.19
N GLU A 52 -14.65 -5.73 8.51
CA GLU A 52 -15.03 -4.51 9.24
C GLU A 52 -13.81 -3.74 9.77
N TYR A 53 -12.60 -4.23 9.51
CA TYR A 53 -11.38 -3.66 10.06
C TYR A 53 -11.13 -2.23 9.54
N VAL A 54 -10.85 -1.33 10.48
CA VAL A 54 -10.35 0.01 10.23
C VAL A 54 -9.02 0.15 10.96
N ASN A 55 -7.99 0.63 10.28
CA ASN A 55 -6.70 0.85 10.92
C ASN A 55 -6.84 2.02 11.93
N PRO A 56 -6.43 1.88 13.20
CA PRO A 56 -6.51 2.98 14.17
C PRO A 56 -5.63 4.19 13.79
N HIS A 57 -4.74 4.03 12.83
CA HIS A 57 -3.88 5.07 12.28
C HIS A 57 -4.34 5.60 10.92
N ASP A 58 -5.59 5.32 10.51
CA ASP A 58 -6.11 5.67 9.18
C ASP A 58 -5.88 7.15 8.82
N ASP A 59 -6.24 8.09 9.71
CA ASP A 59 -6.02 9.53 9.50
C ASP A 59 -4.54 9.87 9.19
N GLN A 60 -3.61 9.20 9.88
CA GLN A 60 -2.17 9.42 9.71
C GLN A 60 -1.65 8.77 8.42
N ILE A 61 -2.16 7.59 8.07
CA ILE A 61 -1.85 6.90 6.81
C ILE A 61 -2.31 7.75 5.63
N VAL A 62 -3.54 8.22 5.69
CA VAL A 62 -4.16 9.07 4.68
C VAL A 62 -3.37 10.36 4.48
N LYS A 63 -2.98 11.05 5.57
CA LYS A 63 -2.10 12.22 5.51
C LYS A 63 -0.73 11.90 4.90
N ALA A 64 -0.15 10.75 5.25
CA ALA A 64 1.13 10.32 4.71
C ALA A 64 1.06 9.99 3.21
N ILE A 65 -0.02 9.37 2.74
CA ILE A 65 -0.27 9.12 1.32
C ILE A 65 -0.43 10.45 0.56
N ALA A 66 -1.17 11.42 1.10
CA ALA A 66 -1.33 12.73 0.47
C ALA A 66 0.03 13.42 0.25
N LEU A 67 0.87 13.46 1.30
CA LEU A 67 2.22 14.04 1.20
C LEU A 67 3.13 13.26 0.26
N LEU A 68 3.00 11.93 0.20
CA LEU A 68 3.71 11.09 -0.76
C LEU A 68 3.29 11.47 -2.19
N MET A 69 2.00 11.57 -2.47
CA MET A 69 1.49 11.91 -3.81
C MET A 69 1.91 13.32 -4.26
N ASP A 70 2.07 14.24 -3.32
CA ASP A 70 2.55 15.60 -3.60
C ASP A 70 4.10 15.70 -3.73
N SER A 71 4.83 14.59 -3.54
CA SER A 71 6.29 14.60 -3.66
C SER A 71 6.74 14.72 -5.11
N GLN A 72 7.89 15.38 -5.29
CA GLN A 72 8.46 15.65 -6.61
C GLN A 72 8.92 14.38 -7.34
N GLN A 73 9.03 13.24 -6.62
CA GLN A 73 9.46 11.95 -7.16
C GLN A 73 8.53 11.39 -8.24
N PHE A 74 7.25 11.75 -8.18
CA PHE A 74 6.27 11.30 -9.17
C PHE A 74 6.19 12.21 -10.40
N GLY A 75 6.88 13.37 -10.39
CA GLY A 75 6.96 14.33 -11.48
C GLY A 75 5.61 14.89 -11.97
N GLU A 76 5.64 15.81 -12.92
CA GLU A 76 4.47 16.14 -13.74
C GLU A 76 4.21 15.01 -14.76
N GLN A 77 3.96 13.79 -14.29
CA GLN A 77 3.55 12.72 -15.18
C GLN A 77 2.12 13.00 -15.65
N PRO A 78 1.86 13.15 -16.97
CA PRO A 78 0.59 13.64 -17.50
C PRO A 78 -0.56 12.61 -17.47
N GLY A 79 -0.54 11.66 -16.52
CA GLY A 79 -1.51 10.57 -16.45
C GLY A 79 -1.79 10.07 -15.03
N GLN A 80 -2.90 9.36 -14.87
CA GLN A 80 -3.31 8.71 -13.63
C GLN A 80 -2.30 7.59 -13.29
N LEU A 81 -1.67 7.68 -12.11
CA LEU A 81 -0.75 6.63 -11.64
C LEU A 81 -1.51 5.30 -11.51
N ARG A 82 -0.95 4.22 -12.04
CA ARG A 82 -1.44 2.86 -11.76
C ARG A 82 -0.91 2.45 -10.39
N VAL A 83 -1.76 2.56 -9.38
CA VAL A 83 -1.41 2.25 -7.99
C VAL A 83 -1.85 0.84 -7.63
N LEU A 84 -0.93 0.05 -7.07
CA LEU A 84 -1.21 -1.21 -6.38
C LEU A 84 -1.24 -0.94 -4.87
N ASP A 85 -2.36 -1.24 -4.21
CA ASP A 85 -2.51 -1.15 -2.75
C ASP A 85 -2.47 -2.54 -2.10
N LEU A 86 -1.43 -2.83 -1.34
CA LEU A 86 -1.25 -4.11 -0.62
C LEU A 86 -1.97 -4.16 0.73
N SER A 87 -2.65 -3.08 1.13
CA SER A 87 -3.29 -2.95 2.44
C SER A 87 -4.80 -3.18 2.42
N CYS A 88 -5.37 -3.49 1.24
CA CYS A 88 -6.80 -3.69 1.09
C CYS A 88 -7.31 -5.05 1.64
N GLY A 89 -6.40 -5.96 2.02
CA GLY A 89 -6.77 -7.29 2.53
C GLY A 89 -7.52 -8.09 1.49
N SER A 90 -8.72 -8.59 1.82
CA SER A 90 -9.63 -9.24 0.85
C SER A 90 -10.34 -8.25 -0.08
N GLY A 91 -10.20 -6.93 0.13
CA GLY A 91 -10.87 -5.88 -0.64
C GLY A 91 -12.28 -5.55 -0.17
N GLU A 92 -12.96 -6.43 0.59
CA GLU A 92 -14.36 -6.25 1.01
C GLU A 92 -14.59 -4.99 1.85
N ALA A 93 -13.70 -4.74 2.82
CA ALA A 93 -13.78 -3.55 3.66
C ALA A 93 -13.53 -2.27 2.84
N TYR A 94 -12.62 -2.35 1.86
CA TYR A 94 -12.33 -1.24 0.95
C TYR A 94 -13.53 -0.95 0.04
N GLU A 95 -14.12 -1.97 -0.57
CA GLU A 95 -15.29 -1.84 -1.44
C GLU A 95 -16.50 -1.32 -0.68
N ARG A 96 -16.78 -1.84 0.53
CA ARG A 96 -17.88 -1.34 1.36
C ARG A 96 -17.73 0.15 1.71
N ARG A 97 -16.51 0.61 1.97
CA ARG A 97 -16.22 2.01 2.33
C ARG A 97 -16.22 2.95 1.13
N THR A 98 -15.71 2.49 -0.02
CA THR A 98 -15.38 3.35 -1.16
C THR A 98 -16.27 3.15 -2.38
N GLY A 99 -17.03 2.06 -2.44
CA GLY A 99 -17.77 1.61 -3.62
C GLY A 99 -16.87 1.17 -4.78
N ARG A 100 -15.55 1.05 -4.56
CA ARG A 100 -14.56 0.70 -5.58
C ARG A 100 -14.02 -0.70 -5.30
N SER A 101 -13.90 -1.51 -6.34
CA SER A 101 -13.28 -2.83 -6.20
C SER A 101 -11.76 -2.69 -6.03
N ALA A 102 -11.19 -3.49 -5.14
CA ALA A 102 -9.76 -3.65 -4.97
C ALA A 102 -9.38 -5.11 -5.17
N HIS A 103 -8.20 -5.36 -5.74
CA HIS A 103 -7.70 -6.72 -5.88
C HIS A 103 -7.24 -7.25 -4.52
N GLY A 104 -7.93 -8.26 -3.99
CA GLY A 104 -7.57 -8.91 -2.72
C GLY A 104 -6.39 -9.89 -2.81
N TRP A 105 -5.31 -9.51 -3.51
CA TRP A 105 -4.14 -10.37 -3.65
C TRP A 105 -3.34 -10.42 -2.35
N SER A 106 -3.11 -11.64 -1.85
CA SER A 106 -2.23 -11.86 -0.69
C SER A 106 -0.75 -11.75 -1.07
N PHE A 107 0.12 -11.60 -0.07
CA PHE A 107 1.57 -11.70 -0.27
C PHE A 107 1.97 -13.03 -0.93
N GLN A 108 1.29 -14.13 -0.59
CA GLN A 108 1.55 -15.41 -1.22
C GLN A 108 1.16 -15.41 -2.70
N ASN A 109 0.02 -14.82 -3.08
CA ASN A 109 -0.35 -14.72 -4.49
C ASN A 109 0.68 -13.91 -5.29
N ILE A 110 1.22 -12.84 -4.69
CA ILE A 110 2.27 -12.03 -5.31
C ILE A 110 3.56 -12.83 -5.44
N ALA A 111 3.97 -13.54 -4.39
CA ALA A 111 5.11 -14.46 -4.41
C ALA A 111 4.97 -15.54 -5.50
N ASP A 112 3.74 -16.04 -5.71
CA ASP A 112 3.39 -17.04 -6.73
C ASP A 112 3.28 -16.44 -8.15
N GLY A 113 3.51 -15.12 -8.32
CA GLY A 113 3.57 -14.46 -9.62
C GLY A 113 2.22 -14.00 -10.17
N CYS A 114 1.21 -13.76 -9.33
CA CYS A 114 -0.11 -13.30 -9.80
C CYS A 114 -0.09 -11.94 -10.53
N LEU A 115 1.00 -11.19 -10.40
CA LEU A 115 1.23 -9.90 -11.06
C LEU A 115 1.72 -10.02 -12.51
N ALA A 116 1.93 -11.25 -13.01
CA ALA A 116 2.37 -11.48 -14.39
C ALA A 116 1.54 -10.66 -15.40
N ALA A 117 2.25 -10.11 -16.41
CA ALA A 117 1.70 -9.23 -17.45
C ALA A 117 1.07 -7.91 -16.95
N ARG A 118 1.32 -7.51 -15.70
CA ARG A 118 0.89 -6.22 -15.14
C ARG A 118 2.08 -5.35 -14.79
N SER A 119 1.87 -4.05 -14.83
CA SER A 119 2.87 -3.07 -14.40
C SER A 119 2.18 -1.92 -13.67
N PHE A 120 2.78 -1.52 -12.56
CA PHE A 120 2.29 -0.47 -11.68
C PHE A 120 3.33 0.63 -11.57
N ASP A 121 2.85 1.86 -11.50
CA ASP A 121 3.71 3.02 -11.30
C ASP A 121 4.13 3.13 -9.83
N LEU A 122 3.25 2.74 -8.92
CA LEU A 122 3.48 2.78 -7.47
C LEU A 122 2.80 1.60 -6.77
N CYS A 123 3.53 0.91 -5.92
CA CYS A 123 3.00 0.01 -4.91
C CYS A 123 3.00 0.70 -3.54
N VAL A 124 1.85 0.75 -2.87
CA VAL A 124 1.72 1.24 -1.50
C VAL A 124 1.46 0.07 -0.57
N CYS A 125 2.25 -0.04 0.49
CA CYS A 125 2.05 -1.01 1.55
C CYS A 125 2.03 -0.27 2.89
N SER A 126 0.82 -0.07 3.43
CA SER A 126 0.58 0.60 4.71
C SER A 126 0.22 -0.41 5.80
N PHE A 127 1.03 -0.48 6.85
CA PHE A 127 0.80 -1.32 8.03
C PHE A 127 0.56 -2.82 7.73
N ALA A 128 0.96 -3.31 6.55
CA ALA A 128 0.68 -4.68 6.13
C ALA A 128 1.95 -5.53 5.92
N LEU A 129 3.10 -4.95 5.59
CA LEU A 129 4.29 -5.72 5.20
C LEU A 129 4.79 -6.67 6.30
N HIS A 130 4.59 -6.33 7.58
CA HIS A 130 4.96 -7.18 8.71
C HIS A 130 4.11 -8.44 8.85
N LEU A 131 3.00 -8.53 8.10
CA LEU A 131 2.13 -9.70 8.01
C LEU A 131 2.64 -10.71 6.96
N CYS A 132 3.58 -10.30 6.10
CA CYS A 132 4.23 -11.18 5.15
C CYS A 132 5.14 -12.17 5.90
N ASP A 133 5.02 -13.45 5.57
CA ASP A 133 5.87 -14.49 6.15
C ASP A 133 7.33 -14.28 5.73
N SER A 134 8.25 -14.36 6.68
CA SER A 134 9.69 -14.13 6.45
C SER A 134 10.27 -15.02 5.34
N SER A 135 9.76 -16.24 5.15
CA SER A 135 10.20 -17.14 4.08
C SER A 135 9.76 -16.67 2.69
N SER A 136 8.65 -15.94 2.61
CA SER A 136 8.08 -15.40 1.37
C SER A 136 8.45 -13.93 1.11
N LEU A 137 9.00 -13.22 2.11
CA LEU A 137 9.28 -11.79 2.02
C LEU A 137 10.20 -11.46 0.84
N PHE A 138 11.25 -12.25 0.65
CA PHE A 138 12.20 -12.04 -0.44
C PHE A 138 11.50 -12.12 -1.80
N ILE A 139 10.84 -13.23 -2.07
CA ILE A 139 10.19 -13.45 -3.37
C ILE A 139 9.04 -12.47 -3.60
N THR A 140 8.30 -12.11 -2.55
CA THR A 140 7.25 -11.08 -2.62
C THR A 140 7.82 -9.72 -3.05
N LEU A 141 8.89 -9.26 -2.39
CA LEU A 141 9.52 -7.98 -2.73
C LEU A 141 10.15 -8.01 -4.12
N TYR A 142 10.75 -9.13 -4.51
CA TYR A 142 11.33 -9.31 -5.84
C TYR A 142 10.25 -9.24 -6.94
N GLN A 143 9.13 -9.95 -6.78
CA GLN A 143 7.99 -9.87 -7.68
C GLN A 143 7.45 -8.44 -7.80
N LEU A 144 7.32 -7.74 -6.66
CA LEU A 144 6.95 -6.33 -6.68
C LEU A 144 7.96 -5.48 -7.44
N ALA A 145 9.27 -5.74 -7.32
CA ALA A 145 10.29 -4.97 -8.03
C ALA A 145 10.18 -5.17 -9.55
N CYS A 146 9.91 -6.39 -10.02
CA CYS A 146 9.69 -6.66 -11.44
C CYS A 146 8.44 -5.95 -11.99
N HIS A 147 7.41 -5.75 -11.16
CA HIS A 147 6.10 -5.27 -11.60
C HIS A 147 5.77 -3.82 -11.20
N CYS A 148 6.52 -3.20 -10.29
CA CYS A 148 6.25 -1.87 -9.76
C CYS A 148 7.48 -0.97 -9.88
N ARG A 149 7.31 0.26 -10.38
CA ARG A 149 8.41 1.23 -10.48
C ARG A 149 8.82 1.79 -9.11
N TRP A 150 7.83 2.10 -8.28
CA TRP A 150 8.03 2.63 -6.93
C TRP A 150 7.38 1.74 -5.87
N LEU A 151 7.98 1.67 -4.69
CA LEU A 151 7.42 1.04 -3.50
C LEU A 151 7.43 2.03 -2.34
N ALA A 152 6.26 2.29 -1.77
CA ALA A 152 6.10 3.09 -0.56
C ALA A 152 5.67 2.21 0.62
N ILE A 153 6.50 2.17 1.65
CA ILE A 153 6.18 1.49 2.92
C ILE A 153 5.80 2.52 3.97
N LEU A 154 4.57 2.42 4.47
CA LEU A 154 4.04 3.25 5.56
C LEU A 154 3.88 2.37 6.79
N ALA A 155 4.67 2.59 7.83
CA ALA A 155 4.69 1.71 9.00
C ALA A 155 4.95 2.47 10.31
N PRO A 156 4.48 1.96 11.47
CA PRO A 156 4.76 2.57 12.77
C PRO A 156 6.21 2.33 13.22
N HIS A 157 6.94 1.44 12.52
CA HIS A 157 8.31 1.06 12.78
C HIS A 157 9.06 0.79 11.47
N LYS A 158 10.39 0.69 11.55
CA LYS A 158 11.27 0.51 10.39
C LYS A 158 11.41 -0.94 9.88
N GLN A 159 10.69 -1.89 10.49
CA GLN A 159 10.69 -3.30 10.08
C GLN A 159 9.52 -3.63 9.12
N PRO A 160 9.68 -4.61 8.22
CA PRO A 160 10.95 -5.26 7.87
C PRO A 160 11.90 -4.33 7.10
N ALA A 161 13.19 -4.64 7.16
CA ALA A 161 14.22 -3.96 6.37
C ALA A 161 14.13 -4.40 4.90
N ILE A 162 14.17 -3.43 3.99
CA ILE A 162 14.25 -3.66 2.54
C ILE A 162 15.67 -3.31 2.12
N ARG A 163 16.29 -4.21 1.36
CA ARG A 163 17.67 -4.14 0.89
C ARG A 163 17.72 -4.28 -0.62
N GLU A 164 18.82 -3.89 -1.24
CA GLU A 164 19.03 -3.99 -2.69
C GLU A 164 18.89 -5.41 -3.23
N GLU A 165 19.26 -6.43 -2.45
CA GLU A 165 19.07 -7.85 -2.79
C GLU A 165 17.60 -8.22 -3.09
N HIS A 166 16.64 -7.44 -2.59
CA HIS A 166 15.22 -7.60 -2.85
C HIS A 166 14.75 -6.90 -4.14
N GLY A 167 15.65 -6.25 -4.88
CA GLY A 167 15.35 -5.49 -6.10
C GLY A 167 14.97 -4.03 -5.88
N TRP A 168 15.34 -3.43 -4.74
CA TRP A 168 14.90 -2.07 -4.36
C TRP A 168 16.07 -1.19 -3.89
N SER A 169 16.16 0.02 -4.42
CA SER A 169 17.06 1.07 -3.93
C SER A 169 16.29 2.10 -3.10
N ALA A 170 16.83 2.49 -1.94
CA ALA A 170 16.19 3.50 -1.09
C ALA A 170 16.29 4.88 -1.75
N ALA A 171 15.14 5.53 -1.96
CA ALA A 171 15.08 6.86 -2.57
C ALA A 171 14.92 7.95 -1.51
N GLU A 172 13.88 7.83 -0.67
CA GLU A 172 13.57 8.82 0.36
C GLU A 172 12.97 8.17 1.60
N ALA A 173 13.13 8.82 2.75
CA ALA A 173 12.45 8.43 3.97
C ALA A 173 12.13 9.65 4.84
N TRP A 174 10.90 9.70 5.34
CA TRP A 174 10.45 10.77 6.23
C TRP A 174 9.45 10.22 7.26
N LYS A 175 9.00 11.10 8.15
CA LYS A 175 8.03 10.77 9.17
C LYS A 175 6.84 11.73 9.11
N VAL A 176 5.63 11.18 9.14
CA VAL A 176 4.37 11.92 9.26
C VAL A 176 3.71 11.46 10.54
N ASP A 177 3.69 12.33 11.55
CA ASP A 177 3.20 12.01 12.90
C ASP A 177 3.90 10.76 13.48
N ARG A 178 3.21 9.61 13.57
CA ARG A 178 3.79 8.33 14.02
C ARG A 178 4.13 7.36 12.89
N VAL A 179 3.87 7.73 11.64
CA VAL A 179 4.08 6.89 10.46
C VAL A 179 5.43 7.19 9.84
N HIS A 180 6.28 6.18 9.73
CA HIS A 180 7.47 6.21 8.90
C HIS A 180 7.07 5.93 7.46
N VAL A 181 7.41 6.84 6.55
CA VAL A 181 7.25 6.66 5.11
C VAL A 181 8.63 6.38 4.52
N ARG A 182 8.77 5.27 3.80
CA ARG A 182 9.99 4.86 3.12
C ARG A 182 9.67 4.60 1.66
N LEU A 183 10.29 5.36 0.77
CA LEU A 183 10.11 5.26 -0.67
C LEU A 183 11.34 4.57 -1.29
N TYR A 184 11.09 3.63 -2.17
CA TYR A 184 12.09 2.85 -2.87
C TYR A 184 11.84 2.88 -4.38
N ALA A 185 12.91 3.01 -5.15
CA ALA A 185 12.90 2.82 -6.60
C ALA A 185 13.23 1.35 -6.93
N SER A 186 12.51 0.76 -7.88
CA SER A 186 12.81 -0.59 -8.33
C SER A 186 14.09 -0.64 -9.15
N LEU A 187 14.89 -1.67 -8.92
CA LEU A 187 16.07 -2.03 -9.71
C LEU A 187 15.72 -2.94 -10.91
N ASN A 188 14.51 -3.54 -10.92
CA ASN A 188 14.12 -4.56 -11.88
C ASN A 188 12.95 -4.14 -12.78
N PHE A 189 12.33 -2.98 -12.54
CA PHE A 189 11.14 -2.55 -13.27
C PHE A 189 11.46 -2.28 -14.74
N GLY A 190 10.69 -2.89 -15.64
CA GLY A 190 10.88 -2.75 -17.09
C GLY A 190 12.10 -3.47 -17.65
N GLN A 191 12.85 -4.21 -16.83
CA GLN A 191 13.87 -5.14 -17.31
C GLN A 191 13.18 -6.37 -17.93
N PRO A 192 13.72 -6.94 -19.03
CA PRO A 192 13.29 -8.24 -19.50
C PRO A 192 13.48 -9.29 -18.39
N LEU A 193 12.47 -10.13 -18.18
CA LEU A 193 12.63 -11.34 -17.36
C LEU A 193 13.48 -12.32 -18.20
N GLU A 194 14.72 -12.57 -17.80
CA GLU A 194 15.59 -13.60 -18.40
C GLU A 194 15.07 -15.03 -18.13
#